data_AF-A0AA87DW14-F1
#
_entry.id   AF-A0AA87DW14-F1
#
_cell.length_a   1.000
_cell.length_b   1.000
_cell.length_c   1.000
_cell.angle_alpha   90.00
_cell.angle_beta   90.00
_cell.angle_gamma   90.00
#
_symmetry.space_group_name_H-M   'P 1'
#
loop_
_entity.id
_entity.type
_entity.pdbx_description
1 polymer ?
#
loop_
_entity_poly.entity_id
_entity_poly.type
_entity_poly.pdbx_seq_one_letter_code
_entity_poly.pdbx_strand_id
1 'polypeptide(L)'
;MTFKLTPEAQARAQQYEDWSRRKRGEMRALSNENLVATAKFYMSHMAPMQFAPGEPVYDATMWHIILPELMARVTDSVTNPCPSSQ
;
A
#
# COMPACT_ATOMS: atom_id res chain seq x y z
N MET A 1 -13.92 10.23 24.89
CA MET A 1 -14.96 9.23 24.59
C MET A 1 -14.32 8.11 23.77
N THR A 2 -14.22 6.91 24.33
CA THR A 2 -13.67 5.76 23.60
C THR A 2 -14.74 5.25 22.64
N PHE A 3 -14.55 5.46 21.34
CA PHE A 3 -15.46 4.95 20.31
C PHE A 3 -15.33 3.43 20.28
N LYS A 4 -16.30 2.71 20.82
CA LYS A 4 -16.33 1.25 20.78
C LYS A 4 -16.93 0.82 19.44
N LEU A 5 -16.10 0.21 18.59
CA LEU A 5 -16.58 -0.42 17.37
C LEU A 5 -17.57 -1.53 17.73
N THR A 6 -18.59 -1.73 16.89
CA THR A 6 -19.41 -2.94 16.99
C THR A 6 -18.54 -4.17 16.77
N PRO A 7 -18.88 -5.35 17.32
CA PRO A 7 -18.09 -6.57 17.12
C PRO A 7 -17.84 -6.89 15.64
N GLU A 8 -18.84 -6.66 14.79
CA GLU A 8 -18.75 -6.83 13.34
C GLU A 8 -17.81 -5.81 12.67
N ALA A 9 -17.82 -4.55 13.13
CA ALA A 9 -16.89 -3.53 12.64
C ALA A 9 -15.46 -3.83 13.08
N GLN A 10 -15.28 -4.37 14.30
CA GLN A 10 -13.98 -4.78 14.81
C GLN A 10 -13.42 -5.99 14.04
N ALA A 11 -14.26 -6.98 13.74
CA ALA A 11 -13.87 -8.13 12.92
C ALA A 11 -13.45 -7.70 11.50
N ARG A 12 -14.20 -6.78 10.87
CA ARG A 12 -13.83 -6.21 9.56
C ARG A 12 -12.52 -5.43 9.61
N ALA A 13 -12.30 -4.64 10.65
CA ALA A 13 -11.05 -3.91 10.84
C ALA A 13 -9.84 -4.86 10.95
N GLN A 14 -9.96 -5.93 11.74
CA GLN A 14 -8.90 -6.94 11.88
C GLN A 14 -8.62 -7.65 10.55
N GLN A 15 -9.67 -8.05 9.81
CA GLN A 15 -9.51 -8.66 8.48
C GLN A 15 -8.78 -7.71 7.51
N TYR A 16 -9.11 -6.42 7.54
CA TYR A 16 -8.45 -5.42 6.71
C TYR A 16 -6.98 -5.22 7.12
N GLU A 17 -6.68 -5.18 8.42
CA GLU A 17 -5.31 -5.06 8.93
C GLU A 17 -4.45 -6.24 8.49
N ASP A 18 -4.96 -7.47 8.59
CA ASP A 18 -4.24 -8.67 8.17
C ASP A 18 -4.01 -8.71 6.66
N TRP A 19 -5.03 -8.33 5.88
CA TRP A 19 -4.91 -8.18 4.44
C TRP A 19 -3.84 -7.12 4.07
N SER A 20 -3.88 -5.95 4.72
CA SER A 20 -2.95 -4.85 4.49
C SER A 20 -1.52 -5.24 4.85
N ARG A 21 -1.33 -5.97 5.95
CA ARG A 21 -0.02 -6.48 6.40
C ARG A 21 0.56 -7.44 5.36
N ARG A 22 -0.24 -8.38 4.87
CA ARG A 22 0.18 -9.32 3.82
C ARG A 22 0.55 -8.59 2.53
N LYS A 23 -0.30 -7.67 2.07
CA LYS A 23 -0.06 -6.89 0.85
C LYS A 23 1.19 -6.01 0.93
N ARG A 24 1.46 -5.39 2.08
CA ARG A 24 2.73 -4.68 2.29
C ARG A 24 3.93 -5.62 2.19
N GLY A 25 3.85 -6.82 2.75
CA GLY A 25 4.88 -7.85 2.62
C GLY A 25 5.13 -8.24 1.16
N GLU A 26 4.06 -8.44 0.38
CA GLU A 26 4.15 -8.73 -1.05
C GLU A 26 4.86 -7.59 -1.81
N MET A 27 4.47 -6.33 -1.60
CA MET A 27 5.08 -5.19 -2.31
C MET A 27 6.54 -4.99 -1.93
N ARG A 28 6.89 -5.18 -0.66
CA ARG A 28 8.27 -5.09 -0.18
C ARG A 28 9.19 -6.14 -0.81
N ALA A 29 8.66 -7.33 -1.10
CA ALA A 29 9.41 -8.40 -1.73
C ALA A 29 9.67 -8.17 -3.24
N LEU A 30 8.98 -7.22 -3.87
CA LEU A 30 9.17 -6.93 -5.30
C LEU A 30 10.50 -6.20 -5.57
N SER A 31 11.11 -6.50 -6.71
CA SER A 31 12.18 -5.67 -7.28
C SER A 31 11.65 -4.27 -7.63
N ASN A 32 12.55 -3.29 -7.77
CA ASN A 32 12.17 -1.92 -8.10
C ASN A 32 11.37 -1.84 -9.42
N GLU A 33 11.80 -2.58 -10.44
CA GLU A 33 11.14 -2.62 -11.75
C GLU A 33 9.71 -3.17 -11.64
N ASN A 34 9.53 -4.28 -10.93
CA ASN A 34 8.22 -4.90 -10.74
C ASN A 34 7.29 -4.04 -9.88
N LEU A 35 7.84 -3.34 -8.88
CA LEU A 35 7.07 -2.41 -8.05
C LEU A 35 6.59 -1.22 -8.89
N VAL A 36 7.44 -0.65 -9.75
CA VAL A 36 7.05 0.45 -10.66
C VAL A 36 6.00 0.00 -11.68
N ALA A 37 6.17 -1.20 -12.27
CA ALA A 37 5.17 -1.76 -13.18
C ALA A 37 3.82 -1.96 -12.50
N THR A 38 3.84 -2.48 -11.26
CA THR A 38 2.65 -2.67 -10.43
C THR A 38 1.99 -1.34 -10.10
N ALA A 39 2.77 -0.32 -9.70
CA ALA A 39 2.24 1.02 -9.44
C ALA A 39 1.55 1.62 -10.67
N LYS A 40 2.17 1.54 -11.85
CA LYS A 40 1.56 2.00 -13.11
C LYS A 40 0.25 1.29 -13.42
N PHE A 41 0.21 -0.03 -13.21
CA PHE A 41 -1.01 -0.81 -13.37
C PHE A 41 -2.11 -0.33 -12.42
N TYR A 42 -1.82 -0.14 -11.13
CA TYR A 42 -2.82 0.34 -10.18
C TYR A 42 -3.30 1.75 -10.54
N MET A 43 -2.38 2.65 -10.89
CA MET A 43 -2.70 4.02 -11.32
C MET A 43 -3.62 4.06 -12.54
N SER A 44 -3.42 3.19 -13.53
CA SER A 44 -4.29 3.17 -14.72
C SER A 44 -5.71 2.69 -14.44
N HIS A 45 -5.94 2.05 -13.28
CA HIS A 45 -7.24 1.55 -12.85
C HIS A 45 -7.87 2.39 -11.74
N MET A 46 -7.24 3.51 -11.35
CA MET A 46 -7.82 4.50 -10.44
C MET A 46 -8.87 5.31 -11.19
N ALA A 47 -10.13 4.86 -11.15
CA ALA A 47 -11.28 5.62 -11.62
C ALA A 47 -11.94 6.38 -10.46
N PRO A 48 -12.50 7.58 -10.69
CA PRO A 48 -13.33 8.24 -9.70
C PRO A 48 -14.64 7.44 -9.56
N MET A 49 -14.80 6.72 -8.45
CA MET A 49 -16.04 5.99 -8.15
C MET A 49 -16.56 6.32 -6.76
N GLN A 50 -17.88 6.48 -6.68
CA GLN A 50 -18.61 6.58 -5.41
C GLN A 50 -18.57 5.20 -4.75
N PHE A 51 -17.93 5.09 -3.59
CA PHE A 51 -17.77 3.80 -2.92
C PHE A 51 -18.82 3.57 -1.85
N ALA A 52 -19.38 2.35 -1.84
CA ALA A 52 -20.07 1.82 -0.67
C ALA A 52 -19.04 1.29 0.36
N PRO A 53 -19.36 1.29 1.67
CA PRO A 53 -18.41 0.86 2.70
C PRO A 53 -18.02 -0.62 2.57
N GLY A 54 -16.75 -0.90 2.22
CA GLY A 54 -16.15 -2.25 2.31
C GLY A 54 -15.57 -2.84 1.01
N GLU A 55 -15.63 -2.14 -0.13
CA GLU A 55 -15.07 -2.66 -1.39
C GLU A 55 -13.56 -2.44 -1.51
N PRO A 56 -12.81 -3.39 -2.12
CA PRO A 56 -11.37 -3.25 -2.34
C PRO A 56 -11.11 -2.18 -3.40
N VAL A 57 -10.62 -1.03 -2.96
CA VAL A 57 -10.36 0.10 -3.84
C VAL A 57 -8.92 0.02 -4.37
N TYR A 58 -8.74 -0.03 -5.69
CA TYR A 58 -7.43 0.12 -6.35
C TYR A 58 -6.71 1.39 -5.86
N ASP A 59 -7.48 2.47 -5.70
CA ASP A 59 -7.08 3.73 -5.06
C ASP A 59 -6.52 3.51 -3.64
N ALA A 60 -7.24 2.80 -2.76
CA ALA A 60 -6.76 2.57 -1.40
C ALA A 60 -5.47 1.74 -1.37
N THR A 61 -5.34 0.76 -2.24
CA THR A 61 -4.11 -0.05 -2.35
C THR A 61 -2.94 0.79 -2.87
N MET A 62 -3.19 1.64 -3.87
CA MET A 62 -2.18 2.55 -4.39
C MET A 62 -1.70 3.52 -3.32
N TRP A 63 -2.63 4.22 -2.66
CA TRP A 63 -2.32 5.28 -1.70
C TRP A 63 -1.72 4.78 -0.37
N HIS A 64 -2.21 3.66 0.16
CA HIS A 64 -1.85 3.21 1.52
C HIS A 64 -0.82 2.09 1.55
N ILE A 65 -0.52 1.47 0.41
CA ILE A 65 0.38 0.31 0.35
C ILE A 65 1.51 0.56 -0.65
N ILE A 66 1.20 0.84 -1.92
CA ILE A 66 2.21 0.92 -2.98
C ILE A 66 3.01 2.23 -2.89
N LEU A 67 2.34 3.38 -2.74
CA LEU A 67 3.00 4.68 -2.68
C LEU A 67 3.97 4.81 -1.47
N PRO A 68 3.61 4.40 -0.24
CA PRO A 68 4.54 4.44 0.88
C PRO A 68 5.80 3.60 0.64
N GLU A 69 5.68 2.42 0.03
CA GLU A 69 6.83 1.58 -0.31
C GLU A 69 7.73 2.24 -1.36
N LEU A 70 7.15 2.85 -2.40
CA LEU A 70 7.91 3.63 -3.38
C LEU A 70 8.67 4.79 -2.73
N MET A 71 8.00 5.55 -1.86
CA MET A 71 8.62 6.68 -1.16
C MET A 71 9.72 6.25 -0.20
N ALA A 72 9.55 5.12 0.50
CA ALA A 72 10.58 4.55 1.36
C ALA A 72 11.84 4.23 0.55
N ARG A 73 11.71 3.57 -0.61
CA ARG A 73 12.86 3.22 -1.48
C ARG A 73 13.55 4.44 -2.07
N VAL A 74 12.79 5.48 -2.44
CA VAL A 74 13.37 6.75 -2.90
C VAL A 74 14.11 7.45 -1.76
N THR A 75 13.59 7.41 -0.53
CA THR A 75 14.26 8.01 0.62
C THR A 75 15.53 7.23 0.98
N ASP A 76 15.49 5.91 0.94
CA ASP A 76 16.65 5.05 1.20
C ASP A 76 17.77 5.27 0.16
N SER A 77 17.43 5.45 -1.11
CA SER A 77 18.43 5.71 -2.16
C SER A 77 19.03 7.11 -2.08
N VAL A 78 18.27 8.09 -1.57
CA VAL A 78 18.74 9.46 -1.32
C VAL A 78 19.59 9.55 -0.05
N THR A 79 19.25 8.77 0.98
CA THR A 79 19.97 8.78 2.28
C THR A 79 21.20 7.88 2.32
N ASN A 80 21.23 6.82 1.50
CA ASN A 80 22.40 5.98 1.28
C ASN A 80 22.73 5.96 -0.22
N PRO A 81 23.33 7.04 -0.77
CA PRO A 81 23.89 6.96 -2.10
C PRO A 81 24.93 5.84 -2.10
N CYS A 82 24.76 4.87 -3.01
CA CYS A 82 25.68 3.76 -3.20
C CYS A 82 27.13 4.25 -3.08
N PRO A 83 28.02 3.61 -2.29
CA PRO A 83 29.42 4.00 -2.28
C PRO A 83 29.93 3.82 -3.70
N SER A 84 30.39 4.92 -4.31
CA SER A 84 31.03 4.92 -5.62
C SER A 84 32.06 3.78 -5.65
N SER A 85 31.79 2.80 -6.51
CA SER A 85 32.69 1.69 -6.79
C SER A 85 34.09 2.24 -7.04
N GLN A 86 35.06 1.78 -6.24
CA GLN A 86 36.48 1.84 -6.59
C GLN A 86 36.78 0.73 -7.61
#